data_AF-A0A8H7KZQ1-F1
#
_entry.id   AF-A0A8H7KZQ1-F1
#
_cell.length_a   1.000
_cell.length_b   1.000
_cell.length_c   1.000
_cell.angle_alpha   90.00
_cell.angle_beta   90.00
_cell.angle_gamma   90.00
#
_symmetry.space_group_name_H-M   'P 1'
#
loop_
_entity.id
_entity.type
_entity.pdbx_description
1 polymer ?
#
loop_
_entity_poly.entity_id
_entity_poly.type
_entity_poly.pdbx_seq_one_letter_code
_entity_poly.pdbx_strand_id
1 'polypeptide(L)'
;MEEDLIFPHARMLSPSRANSSDLIRPEIIYPNYSPSTTSGSSSRLSDTTITSPDSPTTSRSLSRSFKLRGSKSTETRHSDPLASELTLTSNIFEVDHRDHSQLAMAWDAMLSRRKVASSGTAVMIFYLSSTFAISHSPPALQIPLPPNSFSSREIASDPRSPAEDSMFMGIQKPTDRYRTPPRSQAPKVMSTLAPMHLARTVATAIACKNEIRKSFIALFQEEYPPPKDAPGRPKQQNDPQSGVQDAFEEAWLYWEGDMRDRINARDVIRTQLHWEEPPDSVSEWRDWRHSVVHTEEGQSTDDLCRNIRALVGWKPVVDT
;
A
#
# COMPACT_ATOMS: atom_id res chain seq x y z
N MET A 1 -13.47 0.52 -12.15
CA MET A 1 -12.42 -0.51 -12.03
C MET A 1 -11.37 0.01 -11.08
N GLU A 2 -10.86 -0.86 -10.22
CA GLU A 2 -9.99 -0.47 -9.10
C GLU A 2 -8.61 -1.12 -9.31
N GLU A 3 -7.53 -0.33 -9.25
CA GLU A 3 -6.17 -0.84 -9.22
C GLU A 3 -5.76 -1.05 -7.75
N ASP A 4 -6.15 -2.21 -7.19
CA ASP A 4 -5.88 -2.59 -5.78
C ASP A 4 -4.48 -3.20 -5.57
N LEU A 5 -3.66 -3.27 -6.62
CA LEU A 5 -2.36 -3.95 -6.61
C LEU A 5 -1.16 -3.00 -6.46
N ILE A 6 -1.40 -1.76 -6.05
CA ILE A 6 -0.35 -0.82 -5.72
C ILE A 6 0.16 -1.17 -4.32
N PHE A 7 1.46 -1.47 -4.19
CA PHE A 7 2.05 -1.60 -2.87
C PHE A 7 2.04 -0.21 -2.20
N PRO A 8 1.39 -0.04 -1.03
CA PRO A 8 1.44 1.22 -0.32
C PRO A 8 2.90 1.53 0.03
N HIS A 9 3.42 2.69 -0.41
CA HIS A 9 4.83 3.10 -0.36
C HIS A 9 5.79 2.49 -1.38
N ALA A 10 5.30 1.93 -2.49
CA ALA A 10 6.15 1.88 -3.66
C ALA A 10 6.44 3.33 -4.08
N ARG A 11 7.57 3.90 -3.62
CA ARG A 11 8.20 5.02 -4.32
C ARG A 11 8.48 4.50 -5.71
N MET A 12 7.53 4.71 -6.62
CA MET A 12 7.78 4.42 -8.02
C MET A 12 8.95 5.33 -8.37
N LEU A 13 10.13 4.72 -8.53
CA LEU A 13 11.26 5.41 -9.12
C LEU A 13 10.74 5.91 -10.46
N SER A 14 10.42 7.21 -10.49
CA SER A 14 9.73 7.80 -11.61
C SER A 14 10.57 7.46 -12.84
N PRO A 15 10.02 6.79 -13.87
CA PRO A 15 10.80 6.33 -15.02
C PRO A 15 11.46 7.49 -15.80
N SER A 16 11.19 8.73 -15.39
CA SER A 16 11.69 10.00 -15.89
C SER A 16 13.22 10.15 -15.99
N ARG A 17 14.05 9.24 -15.45
CA ARG A 17 15.52 9.35 -15.56
C ARG A 17 16.21 8.36 -16.49
N ALA A 18 15.46 7.47 -17.16
CA ALA A 18 16.02 6.69 -18.26
C ALA A 18 15.91 7.51 -19.56
N ASN A 19 16.95 8.29 -19.84
CA ASN A 19 17.33 8.88 -21.14
C ASN A 19 16.19 9.12 -22.14
N SER A 20 15.79 10.39 -22.18
CA SER A 20 15.12 11.05 -23.30
C SER A 20 15.80 10.72 -24.63
N SER A 21 15.26 9.71 -25.31
CA SER A 21 15.30 9.59 -26.77
C SER A 21 13.91 9.15 -27.22
N ASP A 22 13.19 10.11 -27.78
CA ASP A 22 12.06 10.00 -28.72
C ASP A 22 10.73 9.38 -28.24
N LEU A 23 9.86 10.30 -27.79
CA LEU A 23 8.51 10.53 -28.34
C LEU A 23 7.75 9.30 -28.87
N ILE A 24 7.29 8.42 -27.98
CA ILE A 24 5.97 7.79 -28.14
C ILE A 24 5.25 7.90 -26.81
N ARG A 25 4.60 9.05 -26.60
CA ARG A 25 3.48 9.14 -25.67
C ARG A 25 2.37 8.27 -26.28
N PRO A 26 1.90 7.19 -25.64
CA PRO A 26 0.71 6.50 -26.10
C PRO A 26 -0.47 7.41 -25.75
N GLU A 27 -0.69 8.43 -26.59
CA GLU A 27 -2.01 8.96 -26.77
C GLU A 27 -2.83 7.77 -27.27
N ILE A 28 -3.73 7.27 -26.44
CA ILE A 28 -4.73 6.29 -26.86
C ILE A 28 -5.63 7.04 -27.84
N ILE A 29 -5.17 7.16 -29.08
CA ILE A 29 -5.97 7.55 -30.23
C ILE A 29 -6.92 6.37 -30.39
N TYR A 30 -8.16 6.54 -29.93
CA TYR A 30 -9.23 5.63 -30.28
C TYR A 30 -9.32 5.64 -31.81
N PRO A 31 -9.04 4.53 -32.50
CA PRO A 31 -9.30 4.48 -33.93
C PRO A 31 -10.79 4.68 -34.12
N ASN A 32 -11.15 5.73 -34.86
CA ASN A 32 -12.51 6.04 -35.26
C ASN A 32 -12.95 4.97 -36.28
N TYR A 33 -13.28 3.77 -35.80
CA TYR A 33 -13.78 2.68 -36.62
C TYR A 33 -15.23 2.99 -36.99
N SER A 34 -15.44 3.40 -38.23
CA SER A 34 -16.73 3.26 -38.88
C SER A 34 -17.02 1.77 -39.07
N PRO A 35 -18.17 1.24 -38.62
CA PRO A 35 -18.44 -0.19 -38.69
C PRO A 35 -18.70 -0.60 -40.14
N SER A 36 -17.76 -1.32 -40.74
CA SER A 36 -18.03 -2.13 -41.94
C SER A 36 -18.49 -3.51 -41.48
N THR A 37 -19.74 -3.82 -41.76
CA THR A 37 -20.38 -5.10 -41.48
C THR A 37 -19.84 -6.18 -42.41
N THR A 38 -18.96 -7.04 -41.92
CA THR A 38 -18.64 -8.32 -42.58
C THR A 38 -19.11 -9.48 -41.72
N SER A 39 -20.11 -10.19 -42.25
CA SER A 39 -20.69 -11.40 -41.69
C SER A 39 -19.70 -12.56 -41.64
N GLY A 40 -19.75 -13.29 -40.52
CA GLY A 40 -19.88 -14.75 -40.53
C GLY A 40 -18.60 -15.58 -40.63
N SER A 41 -18.17 -16.11 -39.49
CA SER A 41 -17.93 -17.56 -39.38
C SER A 41 -18.00 -18.02 -37.92
N SER A 42 -18.90 -18.97 -37.70
CA SER A 42 -19.16 -19.62 -36.42
C SER A 42 -18.19 -20.76 -36.21
N SER A 43 -17.38 -20.70 -35.15
CA SER A 43 -16.62 -21.85 -34.66
C SER A 43 -17.13 -22.23 -33.28
N ARG A 44 -17.76 -23.41 -33.23
CA ARG A 44 -18.21 -24.11 -32.03
C ARG A 44 -17.02 -24.39 -31.11
N LEU A 45 -17.13 -23.99 -29.84
CA LEU A 45 -16.24 -24.44 -28.77
C LEU A 45 -17.05 -25.27 -27.78
N SER A 46 -16.46 -26.40 -27.41
CA SER A 46 -17.01 -27.47 -26.59
C SER A 46 -17.17 -27.04 -25.13
N ASP A 47 -18.33 -27.38 -24.56
CA ASP A 47 -18.60 -27.31 -23.14
C ASP A 47 -17.64 -28.21 -22.36
N THR A 48 -16.91 -27.62 -21.42
CA THR A 48 -16.17 -28.36 -20.39
C THR A 48 -16.83 -28.06 -19.05
N THR A 49 -17.51 -29.07 -18.51
CA THR A 49 -18.20 -29.04 -17.22
C THR A 49 -17.16 -28.92 -16.09
N ILE A 50 -17.13 -27.78 -15.40
CA ILE A 50 -16.30 -27.58 -14.20
C ILE A 50 -17.20 -27.78 -12.97
N THR A 51 -16.93 -28.84 -12.22
CA THR A 51 -17.49 -29.13 -10.90
C THR A 51 -16.99 -28.11 -9.87
N SER A 52 -17.93 -27.46 -9.18
CA SER A 52 -17.71 -26.56 -8.04
C SER A 52 -17.03 -27.27 -6.86
N PRO A 53 -16.05 -26.64 -6.20
CA PRO A 53 -15.70 -26.95 -4.82
C PRO A 53 -16.37 -25.99 -3.84
N ASP A 54 -16.96 -26.57 -2.80
CA ASP A 54 -17.56 -25.91 -1.65
C ASP A 54 -16.58 -24.95 -0.95
N SER A 55 -17.10 -23.78 -0.56
CA SER A 55 -16.35 -22.76 0.19
C SER A 55 -16.58 -22.95 1.70
N PRO A 56 -15.54 -23.18 2.52
CA PRO A 56 -15.66 -23.05 3.96
C PRO A 56 -15.46 -21.60 4.40
N THR A 57 -16.56 -20.93 4.72
CA THR A 57 -16.58 -19.61 5.37
C THR A 57 -16.01 -19.74 6.79
N THR A 58 -14.70 -19.54 6.94
CA THR A 58 -14.05 -19.47 8.26
C THR A 58 -13.67 -18.03 8.54
N SER A 59 -14.60 -17.28 9.14
CA SER A 59 -14.34 -15.97 9.74
C SER A 59 -13.46 -16.15 10.98
N ARG A 60 -12.13 -16.19 10.77
CA ARG A 60 -11.14 -16.13 11.85
C ARG A 60 -10.92 -14.68 12.24
N SER A 61 -11.48 -14.29 13.39
CA SER A 61 -11.12 -13.06 14.10
C SER A 61 -9.62 -13.09 14.43
N LEU A 62 -8.83 -12.22 13.78
CA LEU A 62 -7.40 -12.05 14.03
C LEU A 62 -7.17 -11.04 15.16
N SER A 63 -7.52 -11.42 16.39
CA SER A 63 -7.00 -10.75 17.58
C SER A 63 -5.61 -11.32 17.91
N ARG A 64 -4.62 -11.01 17.07
CA ARG A 64 -3.22 -11.43 17.33
C ARG A 64 -2.61 -10.41 18.29
N SER A 65 -2.72 -10.68 19.60
CA SER A 65 -1.91 -10.02 20.62
C SER A 65 -0.44 -10.36 20.33
N PHE A 66 0.32 -9.38 19.87
CA PHE A 66 1.76 -9.48 19.73
C PHE A 66 2.34 -9.47 21.14
N LYS A 67 2.63 -10.64 21.70
CA LYS A 67 3.55 -10.69 22.83
C LYS A 67 4.93 -10.46 22.24
N LEU A 68 5.39 -9.21 22.16
CA LEU A 68 6.82 -8.95 22.10
C LEU A 68 7.43 -9.74 23.24
N ARG A 69 8.23 -10.74 22.90
CA ARG A 69 9.02 -11.51 23.85
C ARG A 69 10.11 -10.57 24.36
N GLY A 70 9.72 -9.63 25.22
CA GLY A 70 10.64 -8.90 26.06
C GLY A 70 11.32 -9.94 26.93
N SER A 71 12.51 -10.37 26.52
CA SER A 71 13.45 -11.03 27.39
C SER A 71 13.73 -10.07 28.54
N LYS A 72 12.93 -10.17 29.60
CA LYS A 72 13.27 -9.62 30.91
C LYS A 72 14.46 -10.44 31.42
N SER A 73 15.65 -10.06 30.97
CA SER A 73 16.88 -10.42 31.66
C SER A 73 16.85 -9.70 32.99
N THR A 74 16.43 -10.40 34.04
CA THR A 74 16.75 -10.02 35.41
C THR A 74 18.23 -10.33 35.63
N GLU A 75 19.09 -9.48 35.09
CA GLU A 75 20.51 -9.51 35.40
C GLU A 75 20.77 -8.67 36.65
N THR A 76 21.05 -9.39 37.73
CA THR A 76 21.53 -8.89 39.00
C THR A 76 22.85 -8.15 38.74
N ARG A 77 22.82 -6.82 38.91
CA ARG A 77 23.97 -5.93 38.76
C ARG A 77 25.07 -6.29 39.79
N HIS A 78 26.13 -6.93 39.32
CA HIS A 78 27.46 -6.75 39.91
C HIS A 78 28.22 -5.79 39.00
N SER A 79 28.48 -4.61 39.55
CA SER A 79 29.21 -3.51 38.91
C SER A 79 30.67 -3.88 38.78
N ASP A 80 31.10 -4.21 37.55
CA ASP A 80 32.51 -4.29 37.19
C ASP A 80 32.87 -3.03 36.37
N PRO A 81 33.64 -2.07 36.92
CA PRO A 81 33.77 -0.72 36.37
C PRO A 81 34.88 -0.56 35.29
N LEU A 82 35.31 -1.63 34.62
CA LEU A 82 36.48 -1.60 33.72
C LEU A 82 36.22 -1.98 32.24
N ALA A 83 34.97 -2.19 31.82
CA ALA A 83 34.63 -2.43 30.42
C ALA A 83 34.12 -1.14 29.72
N SER A 84 34.95 -0.10 29.69
CA SER A 84 34.73 1.09 28.85
C SER A 84 35.65 1.04 27.63
N GLU A 85 35.10 1.48 26.50
CA GLU A 85 35.80 1.77 25.23
C GLU A 85 36.23 0.59 24.36
N LEU A 86 35.26 -0.23 23.94
CA LEU A 86 35.26 -0.69 22.55
C LEU A 86 34.14 0.03 21.82
N THR A 87 34.43 1.27 21.42
CA THR A 87 33.70 2.01 20.38
C THR A 87 33.86 1.23 19.08
N LEU A 88 33.02 0.20 18.91
CA LEU A 88 32.71 -0.40 17.62
C LEU A 88 32.08 0.71 16.78
N THR A 89 32.94 1.48 16.11
CA THR A 89 32.63 2.33 14.96
C THR A 89 32.26 1.46 13.76
N SER A 90 31.40 0.46 13.96
CA SER A 90 30.57 0.01 12.86
C SER A 90 29.74 1.22 12.51
N ASN A 91 29.99 1.80 11.34
CA ASN A 91 29.02 2.62 10.62
C ASN A 91 27.78 1.74 10.43
N ILE A 92 26.99 1.59 11.50
CA ILE A 92 25.62 1.11 11.45
C ILE A 92 24.95 2.26 10.74
N PHE A 93 24.93 2.15 9.41
CA PHE A 93 24.06 2.99 8.61
C PHE A 93 22.71 2.88 9.27
N GLU A 94 22.25 3.99 9.85
CA GLU A 94 20.95 4.08 10.49
C GLU A 94 19.94 3.73 9.40
N VAL A 95 19.42 2.51 9.46
CA VAL A 95 18.51 2.00 8.45
C VAL A 95 17.24 2.82 8.57
N ASP A 96 16.87 3.54 7.51
CA ASP A 96 15.62 4.26 7.50
C ASP A 96 14.46 3.26 7.58
N HIS A 97 13.85 3.15 8.76
CA HIS A 97 12.72 2.26 9.03
C HIS A 97 11.45 2.64 8.22
N ARG A 98 11.45 3.78 7.52
CA ARG A 98 10.39 4.18 6.60
C ARG A 98 10.68 3.80 5.16
N ASP A 99 11.88 3.33 4.84
CA ASP A 99 12.18 2.84 3.51
C ASP A 99 11.58 1.45 3.31
N HIS A 100 10.42 1.42 2.67
CA HIS A 100 9.71 0.20 2.32
C HIS A 100 10.09 -0.32 0.92
N SER A 101 11.17 0.18 0.33
CA SER A 101 11.61 -0.16 -1.04
C SER A 101 11.83 -1.66 -1.26
N GLN A 102 12.44 -2.36 -0.29
CA GLN A 102 12.65 -3.81 -0.40
C GLN A 102 11.34 -4.60 -0.41
N LEU A 103 10.37 -4.22 0.43
CA LEU A 103 9.05 -4.84 0.43
C LEU A 103 8.28 -4.53 -0.86
N ALA A 104 8.40 -3.30 -1.38
CA ALA A 104 7.82 -2.92 -2.67
C ALA A 104 8.40 -3.76 -3.82
N MET A 105 9.72 -3.93 -3.87
CA MET A 105 10.37 -4.81 -4.86
C MET A 105 9.92 -6.26 -4.74
N ALA A 106 9.81 -6.78 -3.50
CA ALA A 106 9.32 -8.13 -3.27
C ALA A 106 7.85 -8.32 -3.68
N TRP A 107 7.00 -7.30 -3.48
CA TRP A 107 5.63 -7.27 -3.98
C TRP A 107 5.57 -7.31 -5.51
N ASP A 108 6.34 -6.46 -6.18
CA ASP A 108 6.38 -6.41 -7.64
C ASP A 108 6.90 -7.72 -8.24
N ALA A 109 7.94 -8.31 -7.64
CA ALA A 109 8.46 -9.61 -8.02
C ALA A 109 7.41 -10.74 -7.83
N MET A 110 6.65 -10.69 -6.73
CA MET A 110 5.55 -11.63 -6.48
C MET A 110 4.47 -11.53 -7.57
N LEU A 111 4.05 -10.32 -7.93
CA LEU A 111 3.05 -10.09 -8.98
C LEU A 111 3.56 -10.55 -10.36
N SER A 112 4.79 -10.18 -10.70
CA SER A 112 5.46 -10.56 -11.95
C SER A 112 5.55 -12.08 -12.10
N ARG A 113 5.94 -12.80 -11.03
CA ARG A 113 6.01 -14.27 -11.02
C ARG A 113 4.65 -14.92 -11.28
N ARG A 114 3.57 -14.31 -10.80
CA ARG A 114 2.19 -14.76 -11.03
C ARG A 114 1.62 -14.29 -12.37
N LYS A 115 2.41 -13.56 -13.17
CA LYS A 115 1.99 -12.91 -14.42
C LYS A 115 0.77 -12.01 -14.22
N VAL A 116 0.60 -11.49 -13.01
CA VAL A 116 -0.41 -10.47 -12.74
C VAL A 116 0.17 -9.19 -13.31
N ALA A 117 -0.37 -8.74 -14.44
CA ALA A 117 0.04 -7.47 -15.02
C ALA A 117 -0.08 -6.39 -13.94
N SER A 118 0.97 -5.58 -13.76
CA SER A 118 0.94 -4.44 -12.84
C SER A 118 -0.24 -3.51 -13.13
N SER A 119 -0.67 -3.44 -14.39
CA SER A 119 -1.91 -2.83 -14.85
C SER A 119 -2.99 -3.86 -15.19
N GLY A 120 -3.47 -4.65 -14.21
CA GLY A 120 -4.57 -5.61 -14.43
C GLY A 120 -5.82 -4.96 -15.04
N THR A 121 -6.01 -3.66 -14.79
CA THR A 121 -7.02 -2.82 -15.45
C THR A 121 -6.86 -2.73 -16.96
N ALA A 122 -5.65 -2.73 -17.51
CA ALA A 122 -5.44 -2.65 -18.97
C ALA A 122 -6.03 -3.86 -19.69
N VAL A 123 -5.85 -5.05 -19.12
CA VAL A 123 -6.43 -6.28 -19.67
C VAL A 123 -7.96 -6.23 -19.59
N MET A 124 -8.51 -5.82 -18.44
CA MET A 124 -9.96 -5.71 -18.29
C MET A 124 -10.57 -4.62 -19.19
N ILE A 125 -9.89 -3.48 -19.36
CA ILE A 125 -10.28 -2.44 -20.33
C ILE A 125 -10.34 -3.03 -21.73
N PHE A 126 -9.33 -3.78 -22.13
CA PHE A 126 -9.28 -4.43 -23.44
C PHE A 126 -10.47 -5.39 -23.65
N TYR A 127 -10.79 -6.23 -22.67
CA TYR A 127 -11.95 -7.13 -22.75
C TYR A 127 -13.29 -6.39 -22.72
N LEU A 128 -13.40 -5.31 -21.95
CA LEU A 128 -14.60 -4.47 -21.95
C LEU A 128 -14.75 -3.73 -23.28
N SER A 129 -13.65 -3.33 -23.93
CA SER A 129 -13.70 -2.67 -25.24
C SER A 129 -14.09 -3.59 -26.39
N SER A 130 -13.93 -4.91 -26.25
CA SER A 130 -14.38 -5.86 -27.26
C SER A 130 -15.88 -6.19 -27.15
N THR A 131 -16.46 -6.01 -25.97
CA THR A 131 -17.88 -6.32 -25.69
C THR A 131 -18.77 -5.08 -25.68
N PHE A 132 -18.23 -3.93 -25.30
CA PHE A 132 -18.95 -2.67 -25.20
C PHE A 132 -18.28 -1.61 -26.08
N ALA A 133 -19.10 -0.79 -26.73
CA ALA A 133 -18.63 0.45 -27.35
C ALA A 133 -18.32 1.46 -26.22
N ILE A 134 -17.07 1.45 -25.74
CA ILE A 134 -16.61 2.39 -24.72
C ILE A 134 -16.59 3.79 -25.35
N SER A 135 -17.47 4.66 -24.87
CA SER A 135 -17.64 6.01 -25.40
C SER A 135 -16.65 7.00 -24.79
N HIS A 136 -16.36 6.86 -23.49
CA HIS A 136 -15.43 7.70 -22.77
C HIS A 136 -14.91 7.03 -21.51
N SER A 137 -13.69 7.40 -21.12
CA SER A 137 -13.09 7.08 -19.83
C SER A 137 -12.77 8.39 -19.12
N PRO A 138 -13.46 8.75 -18.02
CA PRO A 138 -13.07 9.88 -17.19
C PRO A 138 -11.61 9.75 -16.72
N PRO A 139 -10.93 10.85 -16.39
CA PRO A 139 -9.62 10.79 -15.77
C PRO A 139 -9.62 9.84 -14.56
N ALA A 140 -8.52 9.12 -14.41
CA ALA A 140 -8.27 8.27 -13.26
C ALA A 140 -8.44 9.08 -11.96
N LEU A 141 -9.25 8.56 -11.05
CA LEU A 141 -9.38 9.06 -9.70
C LEU A 141 -8.19 8.57 -8.88
N GLN A 142 -7.28 9.48 -8.63
CA GLN A 142 -6.09 9.24 -7.83
C GLN A 142 -6.41 9.55 -6.36
N ILE A 143 -6.24 8.54 -5.52
CA ILE A 143 -6.42 8.66 -4.07
C ILE A 143 -5.03 8.74 -3.47
N PRO A 144 -4.61 9.90 -2.96
CA PRO A 144 -3.30 10.06 -2.37
C PRO A 144 -3.19 9.21 -1.10
N LEU A 145 -1.97 8.84 -0.76
CA LEU A 145 -1.70 8.19 0.51
C LEU A 145 -2.01 9.17 1.65
N PRO A 146 -2.77 8.76 2.69
CA PRO A 146 -2.98 9.61 3.84
C PRO A 146 -1.64 10.05 4.44
N PRO A 147 -1.55 11.31 4.91
CA PRO A 147 -0.36 11.79 5.58
C PRO A 147 -0.09 10.96 6.85
N ASN A 148 1.18 10.78 7.18
CA ASN A 148 1.57 10.25 8.48
C ASN A 148 1.13 11.21 9.58
N SER A 149 0.77 10.70 10.75
CA SER A 149 0.30 11.51 11.89
C SER A 149 1.29 12.60 12.30
N PHE A 150 2.58 12.40 12.00
CA PHE A 150 3.65 13.37 12.25
C PHE A 150 3.56 14.64 11.40
N SER A 151 3.15 14.53 10.14
CA SER A 151 3.08 15.70 9.23
C SER A 151 1.94 16.67 9.55
N SER A 152 0.99 16.26 10.39
CA SER A 152 -0.13 17.14 10.78
C SER A 152 0.26 18.17 11.84
N ARG A 153 1.41 18.03 12.50
CA ARG A 153 1.76 18.84 13.67
C ARG A 153 2.23 20.26 13.33
N GLU A 154 2.60 20.52 12.08
CA GLU A 154 3.26 21.77 11.70
C GLU A 154 2.30 22.85 11.16
N ILE A 155 1.07 22.47 10.79
CA ILE A 155 0.02 23.45 10.55
C ILE A 155 -0.61 23.78 11.90
N ALA A 156 0.19 24.41 12.78
CA ALA A 156 -0.36 25.14 13.91
C ALA A 156 -1.29 26.19 13.33
N SER A 157 -2.58 25.84 13.32
CA SER A 157 -3.68 26.68 12.87
C SER A 157 -3.54 28.04 13.51
N ASP A 158 -3.22 29.04 12.70
CA ASP A 158 -3.25 30.44 13.09
C ASP A 158 -4.63 30.71 13.72
N PRO A 159 -4.72 31.00 15.03
CA PRO A 159 -5.96 30.96 15.80
C PRO A 159 -6.95 32.11 15.47
N ARG A 160 -6.86 32.72 14.28
CA ARG A 160 -7.58 33.95 13.91
C ARG A 160 -8.56 33.82 12.76
N SER A 161 -8.84 32.61 12.27
CA SER A 161 -9.89 32.39 11.27
C SER A 161 -11.14 31.77 11.93
N PRO A 162 -12.15 32.55 12.31
CA PRO A 162 -13.47 32.03 12.66
C PRO A 162 -14.17 31.58 11.36
N ALA A 163 -13.72 30.46 10.79
CA ALA A 163 -14.39 29.79 9.70
C ALA A 163 -15.15 28.61 10.30
N GLU A 164 -16.47 28.68 10.21
CA GLU A 164 -17.43 27.78 10.81
C GLU A 164 -17.11 26.31 10.53
N ASP A 165 -16.93 25.58 11.63
CA ASP A 165 -16.57 24.18 11.71
C ASP A 165 -17.76 23.29 11.33
N SER A 166 -18.07 23.24 10.04
CA SER A 166 -19.09 22.35 9.47
C SER A 166 -18.41 21.23 8.69
N MET A 167 -17.79 20.31 9.42
CA MET A 167 -17.36 19.00 8.89
C MET A 167 -18.50 17.98 8.84
N PHE A 168 -19.76 18.44 8.89
CA PHE A 168 -20.88 17.56 8.64
C PHE A 168 -20.85 17.14 7.16
N MET A 169 -21.08 15.86 6.89
CA MET A 169 -21.40 15.29 5.58
C MET A 169 -22.72 15.88 5.07
N GLY A 170 -22.76 17.20 4.90
CA GLY A 170 -23.85 17.93 4.33
C GLY A 170 -23.98 17.46 2.90
N ILE A 171 -24.99 16.64 2.64
CA ILE A 171 -25.59 16.45 1.33
C ILE A 171 -25.86 17.85 0.81
N GLN A 172 -24.90 18.43 0.08
CA GLN A 172 -25.08 19.73 -0.54
C GLN A 172 -26.26 19.56 -1.48
N LYS A 173 -27.38 20.19 -1.13
CA LYS A 173 -28.54 20.23 -2.02
C LYS A 173 -28.05 20.78 -3.36
N PRO A 174 -28.33 20.10 -4.48
CA PRO A 174 -27.86 20.53 -5.79
C PRO A 174 -28.64 21.79 -6.17
N THR A 175 -28.15 22.95 -5.74
CA THR A 175 -28.61 24.25 -6.24
C THR A 175 -27.95 24.52 -7.59
N ASP A 176 -28.50 23.81 -8.58
CA ASP A 176 -28.76 24.25 -9.95
C ASP A 176 -28.02 25.50 -10.45
N ARG A 177 -26.71 25.41 -10.64
CA ARG A 177 -25.95 26.22 -11.61
C ARG A 177 -24.79 25.39 -12.14
N TYR A 178 -24.88 25.04 -13.43
CA TYR A 178 -23.84 24.40 -14.24
C TYR A 178 -22.59 25.30 -14.40
N ARG A 179 -21.93 25.65 -13.30
CA ARG A 179 -20.61 26.24 -13.34
C ARG A 179 -19.62 25.11 -13.18
N THR A 180 -18.91 24.79 -14.26
CA THR A 180 -17.79 23.86 -14.25
C THR A 180 -16.86 24.25 -13.10
N PRO A 181 -16.72 23.44 -12.04
CA PRO A 181 -15.87 23.79 -10.92
C PRO A 181 -14.43 23.93 -11.43
N PRO A 182 -13.67 24.94 -10.97
CA PRO A 182 -12.25 25.02 -11.27
C PRO A 182 -11.59 23.71 -10.86
N ARG A 183 -10.76 23.17 -11.77
CA ARG A 183 -10.09 21.86 -11.71
C ARG A 183 -9.30 21.58 -10.41
N SER A 184 -9.17 22.55 -9.52
CA SER A 184 -8.44 22.49 -8.25
C SER A 184 -9.27 22.16 -7.01
N GLN A 185 -10.61 22.05 -7.06
CA GLN A 185 -11.44 21.82 -5.85
C GLN A 185 -11.91 20.37 -5.63
N ALA A 186 -11.71 19.48 -6.61
CA ALA A 186 -11.89 18.03 -6.43
C ALA A 186 -11.02 17.33 -5.34
N PRO A 187 -9.89 17.87 -4.81
CA PRO A 187 -9.03 17.11 -3.89
C PRO A 187 -9.59 16.86 -2.48
N LYS A 188 -10.41 17.77 -1.93
CA LYS A 188 -10.60 17.80 -0.46
C LYS A 188 -11.55 16.72 0.07
N VAL A 189 -12.63 16.41 -0.66
CA VAL A 189 -13.59 15.36 -0.26
C VAL A 189 -12.99 13.96 -0.38
N MET A 190 -12.05 13.76 -1.31
CA MET A 190 -11.40 12.45 -1.49
C MET A 190 -10.41 12.13 -0.37
N SER A 191 -9.80 13.17 0.22
CA SER A 191 -8.85 13.01 1.32
C SER A 191 -9.46 12.34 2.56
N THR A 192 -10.75 12.50 2.82
CA THR A 192 -11.41 11.91 4.01
C THR A 192 -11.64 10.41 3.88
N LEU A 193 -11.75 9.90 2.64
CA LEU A 193 -11.94 8.46 2.36
C LEU A 193 -10.61 7.73 2.14
N ALA A 194 -9.51 8.46 1.95
CA ALA A 194 -8.18 7.88 1.71
C ALA A 194 -7.76 6.83 2.76
N PRO A 195 -8.02 7.02 4.07
CA PRO A 195 -7.72 5.99 5.08
C PRO A 195 -8.50 4.68 4.88
N MET A 196 -9.76 4.75 4.45
CA MET A 196 -10.57 3.55 4.17
C MET A 196 -10.04 2.80 2.94
N HIS A 197 -9.65 3.53 1.90
CA HIS A 197 -9.01 2.93 0.72
C HIS A 197 -7.68 2.28 1.09
N LEU A 198 -6.87 2.94 1.93
CA LEU A 198 -5.61 2.39 2.41
C LEU A 198 -5.83 1.11 3.21
N ALA A 199 -6.80 1.09 4.13
CA ALA A 199 -7.12 -0.09 4.93
C ALA A 199 -7.44 -1.32 4.06
N ARG A 200 -8.15 -1.12 2.94
CA ARG A 200 -8.44 -2.20 1.99
C ARG A 200 -7.19 -2.69 1.25
N THR A 201 -6.34 -1.79 0.79
CA THR A 201 -5.08 -2.17 0.13
C THR A 201 -4.16 -2.92 1.10
N VAL A 202 -4.04 -2.44 2.33
CA VAL A 202 -3.25 -3.07 3.40
C VAL A 202 -3.77 -4.46 3.75
N ALA A 203 -5.09 -4.64 3.84
CA ALA A 203 -5.68 -5.97 4.07
C ALA A 203 -5.32 -6.96 2.95
N THR A 204 -5.29 -6.50 1.70
CA THR A 204 -4.86 -7.30 0.55
C THR A 204 -3.39 -7.68 0.66
N ALA A 205 -2.51 -6.72 0.99
CA ALA A 205 -1.09 -6.99 1.20
C ALA A 205 -0.84 -7.98 2.34
N ILE A 206 -1.55 -7.85 3.46
CA ILE A 206 -1.47 -8.79 4.60
C ILE A 206 -1.88 -10.21 4.17
N ALA A 207 -2.95 -10.36 3.38
CA ALA A 207 -3.37 -11.66 2.87
C ALA A 207 -2.30 -12.31 1.97
N CYS A 208 -1.48 -11.49 1.30
CA CYS A 208 -0.37 -11.92 0.47
C CYS A 208 0.98 -12.04 1.20
N LYS A 209 1.06 -11.76 2.52
CA LYS A 209 2.33 -11.69 3.27
C LYS A 209 3.28 -12.85 3.01
N ASN A 210 2.78 -14.09 3.01
CA ASN A 210 3.63 -15.28 2.83
C ASN A 210 4.27 -15.35 1.42
N GLU A 211 3.59 -14.84 0.41
CA GLU A 211 4.06 -14.86 -0.98
C GLU A 211 5.03 -13.71 -1.26
N ILE A 212 4.80 -12.57 -0.62
CA ILE A 212 5.76 -11.48 -0.54
C ILE A 212 7.03 -11.97 0.14
N ARG A 213 6.92 -12.66 1.29
CA ARG A 213 8.09 -13.24 2.01
C ARG A 213 8.91 -14.15 1.11
N LYS A 214 8.28 -15.08 0.39
CA LYS A 214 8.99 -15.98 -0.54
C LYS A 214 9.75 -15.22 -1.62
N SER A 215 9.15 -14.15 -2.14
CA SER A 215 9.76 -13.31 -3.18
C SER A 215 10.89 -12.46 -2.61
N PHE A 216 10.72 -11.93 -1.39
CA PHE A 216 11.75 -11.20 -0.64
C PHE A 216 12.98 -12.08 -0.40
N ILE A 217 12.79 -13.30 0.12
CA ILE A 217 13.89 -14.24 0.35
C ILE A 217 14.62 -14.53 -0.96
N ALA A 218 13.88 -14.76 -2.05
CA ALA A 218 14.48 -15.04 -3.35
C ALA A 218 15.32 -13.87 -3.90
N LEU A 219 14.93 -12.62 -3.64
CA LEU A 219 15.64 -11.43 -4.10
C LEU A 219 16.86 -11.09 -3.23
N PHE A 220 16.73 -11.21 -1.91
CA PHE A 220 17.69 -10.65 -0.96
C PHE A 220 18.51 -11.70 -0.20
N GLN A 221 18.42 -12.98 -0.57
CA GLN A 221 19.20 -14.03 0.11
C GLN A 221 20.72 -13.80 0.12
N GLU A 222 21.26 -13.12 -0.90
CA GLU A 222 22.70 -12.84 -0.99
C GLU A 222 23.13 -11.65 -0.14
N GLU A 223 22.23 -10.69 0.10
CA GLU A 223 22.50 -9.46 0.88
C GLU A 223 22.49 -9.72 2.40
N TYR A 224 21.72 -10.72 2.85
CA TYR A 224 21.62 -11.10 4.26
C TYR A 224 22.25 -12.48 4.48
N PRO A 225 23.60 -12.57 4.49
CA PRO A 225 24.27 -13.84 4.71
C PRO A 225 23.92 -14.39 6.10
N PRO A 226 23.87 -15.73 6.26
CA PRO A 226 23.62 -16.34 7.55
C PRO A 226 24.65 -15.84 8.58
N PRO A 227 24.25 -15.65 9.85
CA PRO A 227 25.17 -15.25 10.90
C PRO A 227 26.37 -16.20 10.91
N LYS A 228 27.58 -15.65 10.73
CA LYS A 228 28.79 -16.47 10.82
C LYS A 228 28.81 -17.11 12.20
N ASP A 229 28.93 -18.45 12.25
CA ASP A 229 28.92 -19.21 13.49
C ASP A 229 29.87 -18.57 14.51
N ALA A 230 29.30 -18.02 15.59
CA ALA A 230 30.09 -17.50 16.68
C ALA A 230 30.88 -18.69 17.28
N PRO A 231 32.21 -18.59 17.38
CA PRO A 231 33.02 -19.70 17.89
C PRO A 231 32.56 -20.06 19.30
N GLY A 232 32.03 -21.29 19.46
CA GLY A 232 31.61 -21.83 20.75
C GLY A 232 30.11 -22.10 20.93
N ARG A 233 29.23 -21.74 19.97
CA ARG A 233 27.84 -22.22 20.01
C ARG A 233 27.73 -23.63 19.40
N PRO A 234 27.04 -24.58 20.06
CA PRO A 234 26.78 -25.89 19.47
C PRO A 234 26.04 -25.68 18.14
N LYS A 235 26.39 -26.48 17.12
CA LYS A 235 25.78 -26.49 15.79
C LYS A 235 24.29 -26.82 15.90
N GLN A 236 23.47 -25.85 16.30
CA GLN A 236 22.06 -25.89 15.97
C GLN A 236 21.99 -25.83 14.45
N GLN A 237 21.18 -26.70 13.88
CA GLN A 237 20.90 -26.76 12.46
C GLN A 237 20.18 -25.46 12.07
N ASN A 238 20.96 -24.39 11.90
CA ASN A 238 20.45 -23.09 11.54
C ASN A 238 19.96 -23.20 10.09
N ASP A 239 18.69 -22.88 9.89
CA ASP A 239 18.15 -22.72 8.55
C ASP A 239 18.97 -21.62 7.85
N PRO A 240 19.60 -21.89 6.70
CA PRO A 240 20.37 -20.88 5.98
C PRO A 240 19.53 -19.63 5.63
N GLN A 241 18.20 -19.72 5.68
CA GLN A 241 17.27 -18.62 5.41
C GLN A 241 16.93 -17.77 6.63
N SER A 242 17.39 -18.12 7.84
CA SER A 242 16.97 -17.45 9.08
C SER A 242 17.26 -15.94 9.05
N GLY A 243 18.45 -15.53 8.60
CA GLY A 243 18.83 -14.11 8.60
C GLY A 243 17.94 -13.25 7.70
N VAL A 244 17.68 -13.71 6.47
CA VAL A 244 16.82 -13.02 5.50
C VAL A 244 15.37 -13.00 5.97
N GLN A 245 14.92 -14.08 6.63
CA GLN A 245 13.58 -14.17 7.19
C GLN A 245 13.39 -13.19 8.34
N ASP A 246 14.38 -13.06 9.22
CA ASP A 246 14.35 -12.11 10.33
C ASP A 246 14.31 -10.67 9.80
N ALA A 247 15.13 -10.35 8.79
CA ALA A 247 15.11 -9.06 8.11
C ALA A 247 13.74 -8.74 7.46
N PHE A 248 13.10 -9.73 6.84
CA PHE A 248 11.75 -9.57 6.30
C PHE A 248 10.72 -9.28 7.39
N GLU A 249 10.74 -10.02 8.51
CA GLU A 249 9.77 -9.79 9.59
C GLU A 249 9.95 -8.43 10.24
N GLU A 250 11.20 -7.97 10.36
CA GLU A 250 11.52 -6.63 10.82
C GLU A 250 10.96 -5.56 9.87
N ALA A 251 11.33 -5.60 8.59
CA ALA A 251 10.83 -4.66 7.58
C ALA A 251 9.29 -4.66 7.52
N TRP A 252 8.67 -5.85 7.59
CA TRP A 252 7.22 -6.00 7.60
C TRP A 252 6.57 -5.34 8.82
N LEU A 253 7.17 -5.50 10.01
CA LEU A 253 6.67 -4.89 11.24
C LEU A 253 6.68 -3.36 11.14
N TYR A 254 7.75 -2.77 10.60
CA TYR A 254 7.84 -1.32 10.39
C TYR A 254 6.82 -0.82 9.36
N TRP A 255 6.68 -1.52 8.22
CA TRP A 255 5.66 -1.21 7.23
C TRP A 255 4.24 -1.28 7.79
N GLU A 256 3.93 -2.33 8.56
CA GLU A 256 2.60 -2.50 9.17
C GLU A 256 2.31 -1.41 10.21
N GLY A 257 3.33 -0.99 10.97
CA GLY A 257 3.27 0.17 11.87
C GLY A 257 2.94 1.47 11.12
N ASP A 258 3.65 1.75 10.03
CA ASP A 258 3.44 2.96 9.21
C ASP A 258 2.05 2.95 8.55
N MET A 259 1.60 1.81 8.02
CA MET A 259 0.27 1.68 7.44
C MET A 259 -0.84 1.90 8.47
N ARG A 260 -0.70 1.35 9.68
CA ARG A 260 -1.65 1.59 10.78
C ARG A 260 -1.67 3.06 11.19
N ASP A 261 -0.51 3.71 11.20
CA ASP A 261 -0.40 5.14 11.47
C ASP A 261 -1.21 5.98 10.49
N ARG A 262 -1.00 5.74 9.19
CA ARG A 262 -1.68 6.46 8.09
C ARG A 262 -3.17 6.23 8.02
N ILE A 263 -3.61 4.99 8.29
CA ILE A 263 -5.04 4.69 8.37
C ILE A 263 -5.69 5.50 9.50
N ASN A 264 -4.94 5.78 10.57
CA ASN A 264 -5.35 6.61 11.69
C ASN A 264 -6.77 6.31 12.23
N ALA A 265 -7.19 5.03 12.19
CA ALA A 265 -8.53 4.63 12.59
C ALA A 265 -8.84 5.03 14.04
N ARG A 266 -7.81 5.11 14.88
CA ARG A 266 -7.93 5.49 16.28
C ARG A 266 -8.35 6.95 16.46
N ASP A 267 -7.72 7.89 15.76
CA ASP A 267 -8.11 9.30 15.87
C ASP A 267 -9.49 9.52 15.24
N VAL A 268 -9.84 8.81 14.17
CA VAL A 268 -11.19 8.82 13.59
C VAL A 268 -12.22 8.35 14.61
N ILE A 269 -11.98 7.22 15.28
CA ILE A 269 -12.87 6.70 16.33
C ILE A 269 -12.96 7.68 17.50
N ARG A 270 -11.83 8.24 17.95
CA ARG A 270 -11.79 9.21 19.06
C ARG A 270 -12.58 10.46 18.73
N THR A 271 -12.43 10.99 17.53
CA THR A 271 -13.09 12.24 17.10
C THR A 271 -14.57 12.04 16.79
N GLN A 272 -14.96 10.93 16.17
CA GLN A 272 -16.34 10.70 15.74
C GLN A 272 -17.21 10.04 16.81
N LEU A 273 -16.63 9.18 17.65
CA LEU A 273 -17.37 8.42 18.67
C LEU A 273 -17.09 8.90 20.09
N HIS A 274 -16.25 9.93 20.26
CA HIS A 274 -15.77 10.39 21.57
C HIS A 274 -15.22 9.25 22.43
N TRP A 275 -14.60 8.25 21.77
CA TRP A 275 -14.05 7.10 22.47
C TRP A 275 -12.75 7.50 23.17
N GLU A 276 -12.79 7.60 24.50
CA GLU A 276 -11.61 7.87 25.31
C GLU A 276 -10.72 6.62 25.41
N GLU A 277 -9.42 6.83 25.24
CA GLU A 277 -8.43 5.77 25.33
C GLU A 277 -8.16 5.43 26.81
N PRO A 278 -8.29 4.16 27.22
CA PRO A 278 -8.01 3.76 28.59
C PRO A 278 -6.58 4.14 29.00
N PRO A 279 -6.38 4.72 30.21
CA PRO A 279 -5.09 5.27 30.63
C PRO A 279 -3.98 4.22 30.70
N ASP A 280 -4.34 2.95 30.93
CA ASP A 280 -3.37 1.85 31.10
C ASP A 280 -3.04 1.11 29.80
N SER A 281 -3.53 1.58 28.66
CA SER A 281 -3.22 0.94 27.37
C SER A 281 -1.81 1.33 26.91
N VAL A 282 -0.84 0.48 27.26
CA VAL A 282 0.51 0.53 26.67
C VAL A 282 0.37 0.26 25.18
N SER A 283 0.39 1.34 24.42
CA SER A 283 0.15 1.30 22.99
C SER A 283 1.47 1.05 22.27
N GLU A 284 1.74 -0.20 21.89
CA GLU A 284 2.92 -0.60 21.11
C GLU A 284 3.17 0.31 19.88
N TRP A 285 2.10 0.86 19.31
CA TRP A 285 2.19 1.80 18.18
C TRP A 285 2.79 3.17 18.57
N ARG A 286 2.61 3.63 19.82
CA ARG A 286 3.23 4.87 20.31
C ARG A 286 4.73 4.67 20.44
N ASP A 287 5.13 3.54 21.02
CA ASP A 287 6.54 3.19 21.15
C ASP A 287 7.19 3.06 19.78
N TRP A 288 6.52 2.40 18.83
CA TRP A 288 6.93 2.39 17.43
C TRP A 288 7.06 3.81 16.86
N ARG A 289 6.03 4.67 17.02
CA ARG A 289 6.07 6.07 16.56
C ARG A 289 7.25 6.84 17.13
N HIS A 290 7.57 6.63 18.41
CA HIS A 290 8.70 7.28 19.07
C HIS A 290 10.06 6.72 18.62
N SER A 291 10.10 5.45 18.19
CA SER A 291 11.33 4.81 17.70
C SER A 291 11.72 5.22 16.28
N VAL A 292 10.77 5.66 15.46
CA VAL A 292 11.04 6.06 14.07
C VAL A 292 11.61 7.48 14.06
N VAL A 293 12.94 7.56 14.03
CA VAL A 293 13.71 8.82 13.98
C VAL A 293 13.23 9.72 12.86
N HIS A 294 13.18 11.01 13.15
CA HIS A 294 12.71 12.04 12.23
C HIS A 294 13.82 12.47 11.28
N THR A 295 13.95 11.76 10.17
CA THR A 295 14.68 12.30 9.02
C THR A 295 13.74 13.26 8.29
N GLU A 296 13.99 14.57 8.38
CA GLU A 296 13.15 15.61 7.76
C GLU A 296 13.23 15.66 6.22
N GLU A 297 13.78 14.63 5.58
CA GLU A 297 14.02 14.66 4.15
C GLU A 297 12.79 14.21 3.35
N GLY A 298 12.14 15.21 2.74
CA GLY A 298 11.42 15.08 1.47
C GLY A 298 10.19 14.18 1.50
N GLN A 299 9.04 14.74 1.88
CA GLN A 299 7.75 14.13 1.57
C GLN A 299 7.62 13.97 0.04
N SER A 300 7.69 12.74 -0.44
CA SER A 300 7.32 12.38 -1.81
C SER A 300 5.87 12.76 -2.03
N THR A 301 5.61 13.70 -2.93
CA THR A 301 4.26 14.18 -3.25
C THR A 301 3.49 13.21 -4.16
N ASP A 302 4.15 12.14 -4.63
CA ASP A 302 3.63 11.20 -5.61
C ASP A 302 3.12 9.87 -5.00
N ASP A 303 3.05 9.76 -3.68
CA ASP A 303 2.64 8.52 -3.03
C ASP A 303 1.11 8.34 -3.15
N LEU A 304 0.69 7.48 -4.07
CA LEU A 304 -0.71 7.11 -4.29
C LEU A 304 -1.07 5.86 -3.48
N CYS A 305 -2.19 5.92 -2.77
CA CYS A 305 -2.78 4.76 -2.11
C CYS A 305 -3.54 3.89 -3.12
N ARG A 306 -4.26 4.54 -4.04
CA ARG A 306 -5.15 3.84 -4.98
C ARG A 306 -5.39 4.66 -6.22
N ASN A 307 -5.58 3.95 -7.33
CA ASN A 307 -5.99 4.53 -8.60
C ASN A 307 -7.28 3.87 -9.08
N ILE A 308 -8.33 4.65 -9.30
CA ILE A 308 -9.65 4.15 -9.72
C ILE A 308 -10.00 4.73 -11.08
N ARG A 309 -10.28 3.87 -12.06
CA ARG A 309 -10.74 4.30 -13.39
C ARG A 309 -12.20 3.95 -13.59
N ALA A 310 -13.00 4.93 -13.98
CA ALA A 310 -14.35 4.69 -14.49
C ALA A 310 -14.30 4.49 -16.01
N LEU A 311 -15.20 3.65 -16.52
CA LEU A 311 -15.43 3.47 -17.95
C LEU A 311 -16.92 3.61 -18.21
N VAL A 312 -17.29 4.27 -19.30
CA VAL A 312 -18.68 4.35 -19.75
C VAL A 312 -18.78 3.79 -21.15
N GLY A 313 -19.46 2.65 -21.26
CA GLY A 313 -19.68 1.97 -22.53
C GLY A 313 -21.16 1.62 -22.73
N TRP A 314 -21.51 1.44 -24.00
CA TRP A 314 -22.85 1.05 -24.42
C TRP A 314 -22.79 -0.35 -25.03
N LYS A 315 -23.82 -1.16 -24.78
CA LYS A 315 -23.98 -2.43 -25.49
C LYS A 315 -24.45 -2.13 -26.93
N PRO A 316 -23.78 -2.65 -27.96
CA PRO A 316 -24.24 -2.46 -29.34
C PRO A 316 -25.63 -3.10 -29.51
N VAL A 317 -26.57 -2.33 -30.05
CA VAL A 317 -27.88 -2.86 -30.45
C VAL A 317 -27.66 -3.62 -31.75
N VAL A 318 -27.92 -4.93 -31.73
CA VAL A 318 -27.92 -5.73 -32.96
C VAL A 318 -29.32 -5.62 -33.53
N ASP A 319 -29.46 -4.94 -34.66
CA ASP A 319 -30.73 -4.93 -35.40
C ASP A 319 -30.95 -6.36 -35.95
N THR A 320 -31.90 -7.07 -35.36
CA THR A 320 -32.32 -8.43 -35.74
C THR A 320 -33.50 -8.41 -36.70
#